data_AF-A0A9D5MNY4-F1
#
_entry.id   AF-A0A9D5MNY4-F1
#
_cell.length_a   1.000
_cell.length_b   1.000
_cell.length_c   1.000
_cell.angle_alpha   90.00
_cell.angle_beta   90.00
_cell.angle_gamma   90.00
#
_symmetry.space_group_name_H-M   'P 1'
#
loop_
_entity.id
_entity.type
_entity.pdbx_description
1 polymer ?
#
loop_
_entity_poly.entity_id
_entity_poly.type
_entity_poly.pdbx_seq_one_letter_code
_entity_poly.pdbx_strand_id
1 'polypeptide(L)'
;MLCPGCGEPLEDNVDVCPKCSANIDLPSDIAEEAVAEEVAAAEADTEAAKTNVLSDLAEKVKKIPPKRLAMMAVAVIAVIFVLCIVKNVFFGNSSYSVAYFYDSEDDTTYIYVGKKNIGTIDGTLENAAKNMARDAYFVVADDGTAYYIAKNKVHEMIDDCTAIEVAANAKKALLLDEDGTLYTYSCSNKKAKKVAEDEEITSIVLSGDGKTYAYVTADEDGALTSHIGKKTEVDDVRICAISKNGKYIYGTEDNDLVLVSKKGKTKKISGDFSSIVGLNEDGTQIMFAADGKIYVSVKGGERKKVANGEVSIYYDDTVQTYSNYCYPVQTFKKSIVVIGEDDEYYIAKLNNKFEAKKIEDDLSNAYVDDDLKKMYYLDGDELCRITLKPGKKSKTIAEEVVSVCGVSDDGKILYYLNEDGQLYYVKDGGSPKKVKNMDDVDSCYGTVIDGTFYARIAEDEDDYAYYAIKGKNAKEITDDENITMIRNSYAEMLYAYDSEDGKLYTVSGNKLKEIKTKMESITSGGFIY
;
A
#
# COMPACT_ATOMS: atom_id res chain seq x y z
N MET A 1 5.68 -1.78 -24.72
CA MET A 1 5.20 -0.36 -24.66
C MET A 1 3.75 -0.22 -25.18
N LEU A 2 3.11 0.96 -25.19
CA LEU A 2 1.78 1.16 -25.82
C LEU A 2 1.90 2.16 -26.99
N CYS A 3 1.26 1.86 -28.14
CA CYS A 3 1.25 2.75 -29.29
C CYS A 3 0.60 4.12 -28.95
N PRO A 4 1.24 5.26 -29.25
CA PRO A 4 0.68 6.58 -28.98
C PRO A 4 -0.54 6.91 -29.86
N GLY A 5 -0.66 6.29 -31.04
CA GLY A 5 -1.79 6.49 -31.96
C GLY A 5 -3.05 5.70 -31.59
N CYS A 6 -2.91 4.44 -31.18
CA CYS A 6 -4.06 3.54 -30.98
C CYS A 6 -4.11 2.79 -29.64
N GLY A 7 -3.09 2.91 -28.79
CA GLY A 7 -3.06 2.27 -27.48
C GLY A 7 -2.85 0.76 -27.48
N GLU A 8 -2.45 0.16 -28.62
CA GLU A 8 -2.10 -1.26 -28.69
C GLU A 8 -0.80 -1.55 -27.92
N PRO A 9 -0.70 -2.68 -27.18
CA PRO A 9 0.57 -3.17 -26.65
C PRO A 9 1.53 -3.49 -27.80
N LEU A 10 2.72 -2.89 -27.75
CA LEU A 10 3.81 -3.13 -28.68
C LEU A 10 4.92 -3.89 -27.96
N GLU A 11 5.52 -4.84 -28.66
CA GLU A 11 6.81 -5.43 -28.29
C GLU A 11 7.90 -4.34 -28.29
N ASP A 12 8.99 -4.59 -27.56
CA ASP A 12 10.10 -3.65 -27.51
C ASP A 12 10.83 -3.62 -28.89
N ASN A 13 11.34 -2.45 -29.30
CA ASN A 13 12.03 -2.20 -30.58
C ASN A 13 11.15 -2.16 -31.85
N VAL A 14 9.90 -1.71 -31.74
CA VAL A 14 9.01 -1.50 -32.90
C VAL A 14 8.96 -0.03 -33.27
N ASP A 15 9.53 0.34 -34.42
CA ASP A 15 9.59 1.73 -34.92
C ASP A 15 8.24 2.25 -35.44
N VAL A 16 7.36 1.35 -35.87
CA VAL A 16 6.05 1.69 -36.44
C VAL A 16 4.99 0.74 -35.90
N CYS A 17 3.90 1.29 -35.36
CA CYS A 17 2.81 0.45 -34.86
C CYS A 17 2.19 -0.38 -36.00
N PRO A 18 2.16 -1.73 -35.91
CA PRO A 18 1.64 -2.59 -36.97
C PRO A 18 0.13 -2.46 -37.18
N LYS A 19 -0.59 -1.84 -36.23
CA LYS A 19 -2.05 -1.69 -36.26
C LYS A 19 -2.53 -0.35 -36.84
N CYS A 20 -1.79 0.73 -36.60
CA CYS A 20 -2.23 2.08 -37.00
C CYS A 20 -1.16 2.88 -37.76
N SER A 21 -0.01 2.27 -38.02
CA SER A 21 1.12 2.87 -38.74
C SER A 21 1.68 4.16 -38.12
N ALA A 22 1.35 4.44 -36.86
CA ALA A 22 1.93 5.56 -36.13
C ALA A 22 3.43 5.31 -35.88
N ASN A 23 4.25 6.31 -36.24
CA ASN A 23 5.67 6.32 -35.96
C ASN A 23 5.89 6.39 -34.44
N ILE A 24 6.82 5.59 -33.95
CA ILE A 24 7.18 5.52 -32.54
C ILE A 24 8.49 6.32 -32.37
N ASP A 25 8.38 7.65 -32.35
CA ASP A 25 9.55 8.52 -32.13
C ASP A 25 10.00 8.38 -30.66
N LEU A 26 11.09 7.67 -30.45
CA LEU A 26 11.87 7.74 -29.22
C LEU A 26 12.82 8.94 -29.33
N PRO A 27 12.94 9.81 -28.29
CA PRO A 27 14.08 10.72 -28.21
C PRO A 27 15.36 9.89 -28.04
N SER A 28 16.18 9.83 -29.11
CA SER A 28 17.30 8.90 -29.24
C SER A 28 18.53 9.22 -28.37
N ASP A 29 18.64 10.39 -27.75
CA ASP A 29 19.96 10.81 -27.25
C ASP A 29 20.14 10.75 -25.71
N ILE A 30 19.24 10.06 -24.98
CA ILE A 30 19.43 9.75 -23.54
C ILE A 30 19.19 8.25 -23.25
N ALA A 31 18.94 7.43 -24.28
CA ALA A 31 18.56 6.01 -24.14
C ALA A 31 19.57 4.99 -24.70
N GLU A 32 20.56 5.40 -25.48
CA GLU A 32 21.57 4.49 -26.03
C GLU A 32 22.91 4.66 -25.35
N GLU A 33 23.13 3.86 -24.31
CA GLU A 33 24.38 3.12 -24.08
C GLU A 33 24.11 2.11 -22.96
N ALA A 34 23.32 1.09 -23.31
CA ALA A 34 23.05 -0.06 -22.48
C ALA A 34 23.79 -1.28 -23.06
N VAL A 35 24.89 -1.62 -22.40
CA VAL A 35 25.46 -2.97 -22.27
C VAL A 35 26.03 -3.64 -23.54
N ALA A 36 27.33 -3.43 -23.75
CA ALA A 36 28.25 -4.49 -24.15
C ALA A 36 29.48 -4.34 -23.25
N GLU A 37 29.43 -4.82 -22.03
CA GLU A 37 30.09 -6.06 -21.57
C GLU A 37 29.68 -6.28 -20.09
N GLU A 38 29.80 -7.53 -19.61
CA GLU A 38 29.51 -8.02 -18.23
C GLU A 38 28.08 -8.49 -17.87
N VAL A 39 27.33 -9.08 -18.81
CA VAL A 39 26.27 -10.05 -18.45
C VAL A 39 26.49 -11.45 -19.09
N ALA A 40 27.56 -11.62 -19.87
CA ALA A 40 27.77 -12.85 -20.65
C ALA A 40 28.24 -14.09 -19.86
N ALA A 41 28.42 -14.02 -18.54
CA ALA A 41 28.99 -15.14 -17.77
C ALA A 41 28.03 -15.82 -16.77
N ALA A 42 26.78 -15.35 -16.62
CA ALA A 42 25.84 -15.94 -15.66
C ALA A 42 24.59 -16.58 -16.29
N GLU A 43 24.30 -16.32 -17.58
CA GLU A 43 23.13 -16.88 -18.27
C GLU A 43 23.42 -18.13 -19.13
N ALA A 44 24.70 -18.47 -19.35
CA ALA A 44 25.07 -19.63 -20.16
C ALA A 44 24.82 -21.00 -19.49
N ASP A 45 24.75 -21.08 -18.15
CA ASP A 45 24.60 -22.36 -17.43
C ASP A 45 23.14 -22.75 -17.10
N THR A 46 22.18 -21.83 -17.24
CA THR A 46 20.76 -22.13 -16.97
C THR A 46 19.92 -22.43 -18.22
N GLU A 47 20.39 -22.07 -19.41
CA GLU A 47 19.66 -22.31 -20.65
C GLU A 47 19.97 -23.67 -21.28
N ALA A 48 21.21 -24.16 -21.14
CA ALA A 48 21.62 -25.50 -21.55
C ALA A 48 21.00 -26.63 -20.69
N ALA A 49 20.67 -26.34 -19.43
CA ALA A 49 20.01 -27.30 -18.53
C ALA A 49 18.50 -27.46 -18.82
N LYS A 50 17.84 -26.43 -19.36
CA LYS A 50 16.39 -26.47 -19.68
C LYS A 50 16.10 -27.10 -21.04
N THR A 51 16.99 -26.93 -22.01
CA THR A 51 16.84 -27.51 -23.36
C THR A 51 17.03 -29.04 -23.35
N ASN A 52 17.93 -29.57 -22.50
CA ASN A 52 18.15 -31.01 -22.38
C ASN A 52 17.05 -31.79 -21.67
N VAL A 53 16.26 -31.15 -20.79
CA VAL A 53 15.13 -31.83 -20.11
C VAL A 53 13.88 -31.88 -20.99
N LEU A 54 13.64 -30.84 -21.80
CA LEU A 54 12.48 -30.77 -22.70
C LEU A 54 12.63 -31.67 -23.94
N SER A 55 13.85 -31.84 -24.46
CA SER A 55 14.11 -32.75 -25.59
C SER A 55 13.95 -34.22 -25.21
N ASP A 56 14.40 -34.62 -24.01
CA ASP A 56 14.27 -35.98 -23.47
C ASP A 56 12.82 -36.38 -23.13
N LEU A 57 11.98 -35.40 -22.77
CA LEU A 57 10.54 -35.58 -22.56
C LEU A 57 9.79 -35.69 -23.90
N ALA A 58 10.17 -34.93 -24.92
CA ALA A 58 9.55 -34.97 -26.24
C ALA A 58 9.76 -36.31 -26.96
N GLU A 59 10.92 -36.96 -26.77
CA GLU A 59 11.22 -38.25 -27.39
C GLU A 59 10.48 -39.43 -26.72
N LYS A 60 10.23 -39.37 -25.41
CA LYS A 60 9.46 -40.40 -24.67
C LYS A 60 7.95 -40.35 -24.94
N VAL A 61 7.41 -39.22 -25.39
CA VAL A 61 5.98 -39.06 -25.69
C VAL A 61 5.56 -39.66 -27.05
N LYS A 62 6.51 -39.87 -27.99
CA LYS A 62 6.23 -40.46 -29.32
C LYS A 62 5.80 -41.93 -29.29
N LYS A 63 5.89 -42.64 -28.15
CA LYS A 63 5.57 -44.08 -28.04
C LYS A 63 4.28 -44.39 -27.26
N ILE A 64 3.51 -43.39 -26.83
CA ILE A 64 2.29 -43.60 -26.04
C ILE A 64 1.04 -43.45 -26.94
N PRO A 65 0.13 -44.44 -26.99
CA PRO A 65 -1.06 -44.37 -27.84
C PRO A 65 -1.97 -43.20 -27.41
N PRO A 66 -2.58 -42.47 -28.37
CA PRO A 66 -3.23 -41.17 -28.14
C PRO A 66 -4.38 -41.20 -27.12
N LYS A 67 -5.03 -42.35 -26.93
CA LYS A 67 -6.08 -42.54 -25.92
C LYS A 67 -5.58 -42.55 -24.47
N ARG A 68 -4.30 -42.88 -24.22
CA ARG A 68 -3.68 -42.82 -22.87
C ARG A 68 -3.11 -41.44 -22.53
N LEU A 69 -2.73 -40.66 -23.55
CA LEU A 69 -2.26 -39.27 -23.39
C LEU A 69 -3.39 -38.32 -22.98
N ALA A 70 -4.58 -38.48 -23.57
CA ALA A 70 -5.75 -37.68 -23.19
C ALA A 70 -6.19 -37.94 -21.73
N MET A 71 -6.11 -39.19 -21.26
CA MET A 71 -6.47 -39.54 -19.88
C MET A 71 -5.43 -39.05 -18.86
N MET A 72 -4.14 -39.08 -19.18
CA MET A 72 -3.09 -38.52 -18.31
C MET A 72 -3.08 -36.99 -18.29
N ALA A 73 -3.38 -36.33 -19.42
CA ALA A 73 -3.51 -34.87 -19.46
C ALA A 73 -4.68 -34.37 -18.58
N VAL A 74 -5.82 -35.05 -18.61
CA VAL A 74 -6.97 -34.72 -17.75
C VAL A 74 -6.65 -34.95 -16.27
N ALA A 75 -5.94 -36.02 -15.93
CA ALA A 75 -5.52 -36.28 -14.54
C ALA A 75 -4.51 -35.25 -14.02
N VAL A 76 -3.54 -34.84 -14.85
CA VAL A 76 -2.55 -33.80 -14.49
C VAL A 76 -3.22 -32.43 -14.36
N ILE A 77 -4.14 -32.08 -15.26
CA ILE A 77 -4.92 -30.84 -15.17
C ILE A 77 -5.80 -30.86 -13.92
N ALA A 78 -6.46 -31.99 -13.59
CA ALA A 78 -7.26 -32.11 -12.37
C ALA A 78 -6.40 -32.00 -11.11
N VAL A 79 -5.19 -32.57 -11.09
CA VAL A 79 -4.24 -32.42 -9.96
C VAL A 79 -3.74 -30.98 -9.85
N ILE A 80 -3.41 -30.31 -10.96
CA ILE A 80 -3.03 -28.89 -10.96
C ILE A 80 -4.21 -28.03 -10.49
N PHE A 81 -5.43 -28.33 -10.92
CA PHE A 81 -6.62 -27.59 -10.51
C PHE A 81 -6.92 -27.81 -9.02
N VAL A 82 -6.78 -29.03 -8.51
CA VAL A 82 -6.88 -29.34 -7.08
C VAL A 82 -5.75 -28.68 -6.30
N LEU A 83 -4.51 -28.63 -6.80
CA LEU A 83 -3.40 -27.93 -6.14
C LEU A 83 -3.59 -26.40 -6.17
N CYS A 84 -4.16 -25.83 -7.23
CA CYS A 84 -4.50 -24.42 -7.30
C CYS A 84 -5.69 -24.08 -6.39
N ILE A 85 -6.68 -24.97 -6.27
CA ILE A 85 -7.78 -24.83 -5.30
C ILE A 85 -7.26 -25.02 -3.89
N VAL A 86 -6.46 -26.03 -3.59
CA VAL A 86 -5.88 -26.24 -2.26
C VAL A 86 -4.94 -25.09 -1.90
N LYS A 87 -4.18 -24.55 -2.86
CA LYS A 87 -3.45 -23.31 -2.67
C LYS A 87 -4.42 -22.17 -2.38
N ASN A 88 -5.41 -21.86 -3.21
CA ASN A 88 -6.33 -20.74 -2.93
C ASN A 88 -7.27 -20.93 -1.72
N VAL A 89 -7.54 -22.17 -1.28
CA VAL A 89 -8.48 -22.51 -0.20
C VAL A 89 -7.77 -22.74 1.14
N PHE A 90 -6.55 -23.31 1.16
CA PHE A 90 -5.76 -23.52 2.38
C PHE A 90 -4.59 -22.53 2.52
N PHE A 91 -4.08 -22.01 1.41
CA PHE A 91 -3.01 -21.00 1.32
C PHE A 91 -3.50 -19.82 0.50
N GLY A 92 -4.72 -19.35 0.79
CA GLY A 92 -5.25 -18.14 0.16
C GLY A 92 -4.14 -17.09 0.11
N ASN A 93 -4.20 -16.20 -0.88
CA ASN A 93 -3.45 -14.96 -0.78
C ASN A 93 -4.02 -14.17 0.42
N SER A 94 -3.84 -14.69 1.63
CA SER A 94 -4.22 -14.05 2.87
C SER A 94 -3.24 -12.90 3.00
N SER A 95 -3.78 -11.70 2.91
CA SER A 95 -3.11 -10.50 3.40
C SER A 95 -2.56 -10.82 4.80
N TYR A 96 -1.25 -10.77 4.95
CA TYR A 96 -0.57 -11.20 6.18
C TYR A 96 -0.68 -10.09 7.23
N SER A 97 -1.87 -9.80 7.74
CA SER A 97 -2.03 -8.74 8.75
C SER A 97 -1.24 -9.08 10.03
N VAL A 98 -0.42 -8.13 10.48
CA VAL A 98 0.35 -8.23 11.72
C VAL A 98 -0.29 -7.30 12.73
N ALA A 99 -0.70 -7.87 13.87
CA ALA A 99 -1.20 -7.12 15.02
C ALA A 99 -0.11 -7.06 16.10
N TYR A 100 -0.12 -6.00 16.90
CA TYR A 100 0.75 -5.82 18.03
C TYR A 100 -0.06 -5.42 19.27
N PHE A 101 0.42 -5.80 20.45
CA PHE A 101 -0.16 -5.47 21.75
C PHE A 101 0.96 -5.19 22.72
N TYR A 102 0.99 -3.99 23.29
CA TYR A 102 2.00 -3.60 24.26
C TYR A 102 1.50 -3.89 25.68
N ASP A 103 2.31 -4.64 26.41
CA ASP A 103 2.16 -4.89 27.83
C ASP A 103 3.04 -3.95 28.63
N SER A 104 2.42 -3.08 29.42
CA SER A 104 3.15 -2.06 30.19
C SER A 104 3.84 -2.60 31.45
N GLU A 105 3.41 -3.74 31.98
CA GLU A 105 4.02 -4.33 33.18
C GLU A 105 5.30 -5.11 32.81
N ASP A 106 5.25 -5.84 31.68
CA ASP A 106 6.38 -6.57 31.11
C ASP A 106 7.30 -5.68 30.23
N ASP A 107 6.91 -4.43 29.96
CA ASP A 107 7.53 -3.53 28.99
C ASP A 107 7.83 -4.23 27.66
N THR A 108 6.83 -4.92 27.12
CA THR A 108 7.00 -5.84 25.98
C THR A 108 5.84 -5.73 25.00
N THR A 109 6.18 -5.56 23.72
CA THR A 109 5.23 -5.69 22.62
C THR A 109 5.13 -7.13 22.10
N TYR A 110 3.93 -7.68 22.13
CA TYR A 110 3.61 -9.00 21.61
C TYR A 110 3.11 -8.93 20.16
N ILE A 111 3.74 -9.70 19.26
CA ILE A 111 3.44 -9.68 17.82
C ILE A 111 2.58 -10.89 17.42
N TYR A 112 1.44 -10.63 16.80
CA TYR A 112 0.46 -11.63 16.40
C TYR A 112 0.24 -11.67 14.89
N VAL A 113 0.09 -12.90 14.38
CA VAL A 113 -0.40 -13.16 13.02
C VAL A 113 -1.52 -14.17 13.11
N GLY A 114 -2.74 -13.69 12.85
CA GLY A 114 -3.94 -14.36 13.32
C GLY A 114 -3.83 -14.72 14.81
N LYS A 115 -4.25 -15.92 15.18
CA LYS A 115 -4.29 -16.34 16.60
C LYS A 115 -2.94 -16.68 17.21
N LYS A 116 -1.85 -16.55 16.44
CA LYS A 116 -0.53 -17.02 16.85
C LYS A 116 0.34 -15.83 17.23
N ASN A 117 0.80 -15.82 18.47
CA ASN A 117 1.96 -15.04 18.86
C ASN A 117 3.19 -15.60 18.12
N ILE A 118 3.87 -14.76 17.36
CA ILE A 118 5.04 -15.12 16.54
C ILE A 118 6.37 -14.61 17.11
N GLY A 119 6.33 -13.81 18.18
CA GLY A 119 7.48 -13.24 18.85
C GLY A 119 7.09 -12.04 19.72
N THR A 120 8.07 -11.55 20.47
CA THR A 120 8.00 -10.34 21.27
C THR A 120 9.07 -9.36 20.81
N ILE A 121 8.87 -8.09 21.12
CA ILE A 121 9.79 -6.98 20.96
C ILE A 121 9.79 -6.26 22.30
N ASP A 122 10.96 -5.96 22.85
CA ASP A 122 11.06 -5.21 24.10
C ASP A 122 10.67 -3.74 23.83
N GLY A 123 9.94 -3.12 24.76
CA GLY A 123 9.43 -1.76 24.61
C GLY A 123 8.21 -1.60 23.69
N THR A 124 7.91 -0.34 23.36
CA THR A 124 6.80 0.05 22.47
C THR A 124 7.27 0.18 21.01
N LEU A 125 6.32 0.13 20.06
CA LEU A 125 6.63 0.39 18.65
C LEU A 125 6.45 1.87 18.34
N GLU A 126 7.51 2.56 17.94
CA GLU A 126 7.41 3.96 17.51
C GLU A 126 7.04 4.09 16.04
N ASN A 127 7.60 3.21 15.21
CA ASN A 127 7.47 3.32 13.76
C ASN A 127 7.30 1.98 13.08
N ALA A 128 6.60 2.02 11.94
CA ALA A 128 6.26 0.83 11.19
C ALA A 128 6.15 1.11 9.69
N ALA A 129 6.56 0.13 8.88
CA ALA A 129 6.44 0.16 7.43
C ALA A 129 6.24 -1.26 6.88
N LYS A 130 5.73 -1.37 5.66
CA LYS A 130 5.53 -2.65 4.96
C LYS A 130 5.85 -2.55 3.49
N ASN A 131 6.07 -3.69 2.83
CA ASN A 131 6.12 -3.72 1.37
C ASN A 131 4.70 -3.84 0.76
N MET A 132 4.54 -3.52 -0.54
CA MET A 132 3.21 -3.52 -1.20
C MET A 132 2.57 -4.91 -1.21
N ALA A 133 3.39 -5.97 -1.26
CA ALA A 133 2.89 -7.34 -1.19
C ALA A 133 2.41 -7.74 0.22
N ARG A 134 2.61 -6.89 1.23
CA ARG A 134 2.22 -7.12 2.64
C ARG A 134 2.73 -8.47 3.16
N ASP A 135 3.97 -8.79 2.81
CA ASP A 135 4.60 -10.07 3.15
C ASP A 135 5.99 -9.91 3.78
N ALA A 136 6.35 -8.66 4.08
CA ALA A 136 7.42 -8.21 4.96
C ALA A 136 7.00 -6.90 5.63
N TYR A 137 7.06 -6.89 6.96
CA TYR A 137 6.79 -5.73 7.81
C TYR A 137 8.09 -5.35 8.51
N PHE A 138 8.29 -4.07 8.74
CA PHE A 138 9.47 -3.50 9.38
C PHE A 138 8.98 -2.59 10.50
N VAL A 139 9.59 -2.69 11.66
CA VAL A 139 9.23 -1.89 12.84
C VAL A 139 10.49 -1.42 13.54
N VAL A 140 10.40 -0.27 14.21
CA VAL A 140 11.44 0.25 15.10
C VAL A 140 10.82 0.40 16.47
N ALA A 141 11.46 -0.20 17.47
CA ALA A 141 11.09 -0.05 18.87
C ALA A 141 11.57 1.30 19.43
N ASP A 142 11.04 1.71 20.58
CA ASP A 142 11.42 2.94 21.28
C ASP A 142 12.88 2.98 21.76
N ASP A 143 13.50 1.82 21.92
CA ASP A 143 14.94 1.70 22.17
C ASP A 143 15.81 1.87 20.91
N GLY A 144 15.21 2.10 19.74
CA GLY A 144 15.91 2.21 18.46
C GLY A 144 16.17 0.86 17.77
N THR A 145 15.83 -0.28 18.36
CA THR A 145 16.06 -1.58 17.73
C THR A 145 15.11 -1.78 16.54
N ALA A 146 15.67 -2.06 15.36
CA ALA A 146 14.91 -2.32 14.15
C ALA A 146 14.66 -3.83 13.96
N TYR A 147 13.42 -4.18 13.63
CA TYR A 147 12.99 -5.55 13.38
C TYR A 147 12.32 -5.69 12.01
N TYR A 148 12.43 -6.88 11.42
CA TYR A 148 11.54 -7.30 10.34
C TYR A 148 10.71 -8.52 10.72
N ILE A 149 9.46 -8.52 10.27
CA ILE A 149 8.48 -9.55 10.54
C ILE A 149 8.07 -10.18 9.21
N ALA A 150 8.37 -11.47 9.05
CA ALA A 150 7.96 -12.23 7.87
C ALA A 150 7.91 -13.73 8.17
N LYS A 151 6.99 -14.45 7.50
CA LYS A 151 6.87 -15.92 7.60
C LYS A 151 6.71 -16.42 9.05
N ASN A 152 5.89 -15.72 9.84
CA ASN A 152 5.54 -16.02 11.24
C ASN A 152 6.73 -15.99 12.19
N LYS A 153 7.64 -15.03 11.98
CA LYS A 153 8.82 -14.81 12.82
C LYS A 153 9.14 -13.32 12.87
N VAL A 154 9.56 -12.89 14.06
CA VAL A 154 10.21 -11.60 14.31
C VAL A 154 11.72 -11.81 14.20
N HIS A 155 12.42 -10.83 13.63
CA HIS A 155 13.86 -10.86 13.44
C HIS A 155 14.45 -9.48 13.63
N GLU A 156 15.32 -9.35 14.62
CA GLU A 156 16.19 -8.19 14.81
C GLU A 156 17.07 -7.95 13.58
N MET A 157 17.31 -6.68 13.26
CA MET A 157 18.04 -6.24 12.09
C MET A 157 19.33 -5.52 12.47
N ILE A 158 19.20 -4.43 13.25
CA ILE A 158 20.25 -3.60 13.83
C ILE A 158 19.68 -2.93 15.09
N ASP A 159 20.57 -2.50 15.98
CA ASP A 159 20.28 -1.63 17.12
C ASP A 159 20.45 -0.15 16.71
N ASP A 160 20.02 0.77 17.57
CA ASP A 160 20.19 2.23 17.44
C ASP A 160 19.78 2.80 16.07
N CYS A 161 18.73 2.23 15.46
CA CYS A 161 18.23 2.62 14.15
C CYS A 161 17.50 3.97 14.20
N THR A 162 18.02 4.96 13.50
CA THR A 162 17.45 6.32 13.41
C THR A 162 16.59 6.53 12.18
N ALA A 163 16.81 5.76 11.10
CA ALA A 163 15.98 5.82 9.90
C ALA A 163 15.93 4.49 9.14
N ILE A 164 14.78 4.21 8.52
CA ILE A 164 14.56 3.03 7.68
C ILE A 164 13.82 3.41 6.39
N GLU A 165 14.31 2.91 5.24
CA GLU A 165 13.61 3.01 3.96
C GLU A 165 13.30 1.61 3.42
N VAL A 166 12.03 1.31 3.16
CA VAL A 166 11.55 -0.02 2.74
C VAL A 166 11.32 -0.08 1.24
N ALA A 167 11.84 -1.13 0.60
CA ALA A 167 11.63 -1.34 -0.82
C ALA A 167 10.19 -1.75 -1.11
N ALA A 168 9.40 -0.90 -1.77
CA ALA A 168 7.98 -1.15 -2.04
C ALA A 168 7.68 -2.51 -2.71
N ASN A 169 8.56 -3.00 -3.60
CA ASN A 169 8.40 -4.23 -4.39
C ASN A 169 9.33 -5.37 -3.93
N ALA A 170 10.03 -5.25 -2.79
CA ALA A 170 10.99 -6.26 -2.36
C ALA A 170 11.07 -6.38 -0.83
N LYS A 171 11.52 -7.54 -0.34
CA LYS A 171 11.78 -7.75 1.09
C LYS A 171 13.19 -7.26 1.45
N LYS A 172 13.38 -5.95 1.35
CA LYS A 172 14.65 -5.27 1.58
C LYS A 172 14.40 -3.91 2.21
N ALA A 173 15.39 -3.45 2.96
CA ALA A 173 15.40 -2.11 3.53
C ALA A 173 16.79 -1.48 3.44
N LEU A 174 16.83 -0.17 3.61
CA LEU A 174 18.01 0.64 3.85
C LEU A 174 17.86 1.19 5.27
N LEU A 175 18.91 1.12 6.08
CA LEU A 175 18.86 1.44 7.51
C LEU A 175 20.00 2.38 7.84
N LEU A 176 19.76 3.39 8.67
CA LEU A 176 20.76 4.29 9.24
C LEU A 176 20.75 4.12 10.76
N ASP A 177 21.92 3.90 11.35
CA ASP A 177 22.08 3.89 12.82
C ASP A 177 22.51 5.27 13.36
N GLU A 178 22.57 5.41 14.68
CA GLU A 178 22.94 6.66 15.36
C GLU A 178 24.39 7.10 15.10
N ASP A 179 25.27 6.16 14.77
CA ASP A 179 26.68 6.39 14.43
C ASP A 179 26.88 6.83 12.96
N GLY A 180 25.79 7.01 12.21
CA GLY A 180 25.85 7.38 10.79
C GLY A 180 26.26 6.22 9.86
N THR A 181 26.20 4.97 10.31
CA THR A 181 26.43 3.80 9.46
C THR A 181 25.17 3.42 8.68
N LEU A 182 25.31 3.36 7.37
CA LEU A 182 24.25 2.98 6.45
C LEU A 182 24.33 1.48 6.11
N TYR A 183 23.24 0.75 6.26
CA TYR A 183 23.13 -0.67 5.94
C TYR A 183 22.10 -0.95 4.86
N THR A 184 22.43 -1.84 3.95
CA THR A 184 21.41 -2.55 3.17
C THR A 184 21.01 -3.82 3.89
N TYR A 185 19.70 -4.08 3.95
CA TYR A 185 19.15 -5.28 4.57
C TYR A 185 18.38 -6.13 3.56
N SER A 186 18.55 -7.45 3.65
CA SER A 186 17.81 -8.41 2.82
C SER A 186 17.16 -9.48 3.69
N CYS A 187 15.83 -9.52 3.69
CA CYS A 187 15.07 -10.48 4.51
C CYS A 187 15.28 -11.94 4.08
N SER A 188 15.76 -12.20 2.86
CA SER A 188 16.08 -13.57 2.42
C SER A 188 17.34 -14.12 3.10
N ASN A 189 18.31 -13.23 3.35
CA ASN A 189 19.62 -13.58 3.90
C ASN A 189 19.75 -13.19 5.38
N LYS A 190 18.80 -12.41 5.90
CA LYS A 190 18.73 -11.93 7.29
C LYS A 190 20.03 -11.27 7.74
N LYS A 191 20.55 -10.39 6.88
CA LYS A 191 21.88 -9.81 7.06
C LYS A 191 21.85 -8.35 6.67
N ALA A 192 22.18 -7.50 7.64
CA ALA A 192 22.61 -6.14 7.41
C ALA A 192 24.01 -6.14 6.78
N LYS A 193 24.20 -5.29 5.77
CA LYS A 193 25.50 -5.08 5.12
C LYS A 193 25.76 -3.59 5.09
N LYS A 194 26.79 -3.17 5.81
CA LYS A 194 27.33 -1.81 5.76
C LYS A 194 27.65 -1.42 4.32
N VAL A 195 27.18 -0.25 3.90
CA VAL A 195 27.40 0.31 2.57
C VAL A 195 28.04 1.70 2.61
N ALA A 196 27.89 2.44 3.71
CA ALA A 196 28.55 3.71 4.00
C ALA A 196 28.62 3.91 5.52
N GLU A 197 29.43 4.86 5.97
CA GLU A 197 29.52 5.35 7.36
C GLU A 197 29.99 6.80 7.29
N ASP A 198 29.12 7.70 7.73
CA ASP A 198 29.33 9.14 7.76
C ASP A 198 28.29 9.75 8.72
N GLU A 199 28.75 10.43 9.77
CA GLU A 199 27.88 11.05 10.79
C GLU A 199 27.03 12.20 10.19
N GLU A 200 27.40 12.70 9.01
CA GLU A 200 26.71 13.81 8.34
C GLU A 200 25.58 13.35 7.39
N ILE A 201 25.18 12.07 7.42
CA ILE A 201 24.06 11.58 6.61
C ILE A 201 22.75 12.21 7.09
N THR A 202 22.12 13.00 6.22
CA THR A 202 20.86 13.71 6.51
C THR A 202 19.63 13.08 5.86
N SER A 203 19.81 12.20 4.87
CA SER A 203 18.70 11.58 4.13
C SER A 203 19.13 10.29 3.44
N ILE A 204 18.20 9.33 3.35
CA ILE A 204 18.37 8.05 2.68
C ILE A 204 17.20 7.78 1.73
N VAL A 205 17.45 7.14 0.58
CA VAL A 205 16.42 6.82 -0.42
C VAL A 205 16.68 5.44 -1.02
N LEU A 206 15.64 4.62 -1.15
CA LEU A 206 15.73 3.27 -1.69
C LEU A 206 14.82 3.08 -2.92
N SER A 207 15.32 2.40 -3.95
CA SER A 207 14.51 2.02 -5.10
C SER A 207 13.47 0.96 -4.73
N GLY A 208 12.34 0.93 -5.45
CA GLY A 208 11.27 -0.03 -5.16
C GLY A 208 11.69 -1.51 -5.18
N ASP A 209 12.75 -1.90 -5.90
CA ASP A 209 13.31 -3.27 -5.88
C ASP A 209 14.48 -3.48 -4.89
N GLY A 210 14.83 -2.43 -4.14
CA GLY A 210 15.93 -2.38 -3.19
C GLY A 210 17.29 -2.74 -3.80
N LYS A 211 17.52 -2.37 -5.06
CA LYS A 211 18.81 -2.59 -5.75
C LYS A 211 19.64 -1.33 -5.86
N THR A 212 19.00 -0.18 -5.93
CA THR A 212 19.63 1.13 -6.03
C THR A 212 19.23 1.93 -4.80
N TYR A 213 20.19 2.59 -4.18
CA TYR A 213 19.97 3.48 -3.06
C TYR A 213 20.72 4.78 -3.30
N ALA A 214 20.34 5.82 -2.58
CA ALA A 214 21.11 7.03 -2.43
C ALA A 214 21.09 7.46 -0.96
N TYR A 215 22.10 8.24 -0.58
CA TYR A 215 22.12 8.97 0.69
C TYR A 215 22.69 10.36 0.44
N VAL A 216 22.39 11.29 1.33
CA VAL A 216 22.81 12.70 1.23
C VAL A 216 23.59 13.06 2.48
N THR A 217 24.78 13.61 2.30
CA THR A 217 25.58 14.22 3.36
C THR A 217 25.48 15.74 3.28
N ALA A 218 25.69 16.42 4.40
CA ALA A 218 25.80 17.87 4.46
C ALA A 218 27.09 18.24 5.21
N ASP A 219 27.92 19.11 4.64
CA ASP A 219 29.11 19.59 5.37
C ASP A 219 28.74 20.66 6.42
N GLU A 220 29.74 21.14 7.17
CA GLU A 220 29.56 22.17 8.21
C GLU A 220 28.97 23.49 7.67
N ASP A 221 29.16 23.78 6.38
CA ASP A 221 28.62 24.96 5.69
C ASP A 221 27.22 24.69 5.09
N GLY A 222 26.71 23.46 5.21
CA GLY A 222 25.43 22.99 4.70
C GLY A 222 25.43 22.62 3.21
N ALA A 223 26.60 22.52 2.57
CA ALA A 223 26.70 22.06 1.19
C ALA A 223 26.35 20.58 1.11
N LEU A 224 25.52 20.22 0.13
CA LEU A 224 24.96 18.88 0.03
C LEU A 224 25.73 18.05 -1.00
N THR A 225 26.03 16.80 -0.66
CA THR A 225 26.50 15.80 -1.63
C THR A 225 25.59 14.58 -1.60
N SER A 226 25.00 14.26 -2.75
CA SER A 226 24.24 13.02 -2.94
C SER A 226 25.13 11.90 -3.44
N HIS A 227 25.17 10.79 -2.71
CA HIS A 227 25.88 9.57 -3.09
C HIS A 227 24.88 8.53 -3.61
N ILE A 228 24.97 8.20 -4.90
CA ILE A 228 24.10 7.21 -5.56
C ILE A 228 24.85 5.89 -5.72
N GLY A 229 24.40 4.88 -4.97
CA GLY A 229 25.08 3.58 -4.91
C GLY A 229 26.51 3.72 -4.38
N LYS A 230 27.50 3.25 -5.16
CA LYS A 230 28.93 3.25 -4.77
C LYS A 230 29.85 4.10 -5.64
N LYS A 231 29.33 4.71 -6.71
CA LYS A 231 30.16 5.19 -7.83
C LYS A 231 29.85 6.62 -8.27
N THR A 232 28.75 7.19 -7.83
CA THR A 232 28.24 8.43 -8.38
C THR A 232 27.95 9.39 -7.24
N GLU A 233 28.57 10.55 -7.32
CA GLU A 233 28.39 11.66 -6.39
C GLU A 233 27.88 12.85 -7.19
N VAL A 234 26.98 13.63 -6.57
CA VAL A 234 26.36 14.79 -7.18
C VAL A 234 26.26 15.88 -6.13
N ASP A 235 27.04 16.94 -6.33
CA ASP A 235 27.04 18.11 -5.45
C ASP A 235 25.79 18.95 -5.68
N ASP A 236 25.34 19.63 -4.63
CA ASP A 236 24.21 20.57 -4.60
C ASP A 236 22.85 19.97 -5.04
N VAL A 237 22.75 18.64 -5.04
CA VAL A 237 21.53 17.90 -5.34
C VAL A 237 21.17 17.02 -4.15
N ARG A 238 19.91 17.03 -3.74
CA ARG A 238 19.34 16.04 -2.79
C ARG A 238 18.50 15.04 -3.56
N ILE A 239 18.89 13.76 -3.58
CA ILE A 239 18.05 12.69 -4.15
C ILE A 239 16.80 12.51 -3.30
N CYS A 240 15.63 12.46 -3.94
CA CYS A 240 14.34 12.33 -3.26
C CYS A 240 13.53 11.11 -3.72
N ALA A 241 13.81 10.54 -4.91
CA ALA A 241 13.13 9.34 -5.36
C ALA A 241 13.94 8.54 -6.38
N ILE A 242 13.80 7.22 -6.36
CA ILE A 242 14.47 6.31 -7.30
C ILE A 242 13.47 5.32 -7.87
N SER A 243 13.37 5.28 -9.21
CA SER A 243 12.54 4.29 -9.89
C SER A 243 13.05 2.87 -9.65
N LYS A 244 12.20 1.88 -9.87
CA LYS A 244 12.60 0.47 -9.92
C LYS A 244 13.80 0.28 -10.87
N ASN A 245 14.80 -0.48 -10.43
CA ASN A 245 16.09 -0.68 -11.11
C ASN A 245 16.98 0.59 -11.27
N GLY A 246 16.64 1.72 -10.64
CA GLY A 246 17.43 2.96 -10.68
C GLY A 246 17.60 3.55 -12.08
N LYS A 247 16.58 3.42 -12.95
CA LYS A 247 16.61 3.98 -14.30
C LYS A 247 16.31 5.48 -14.31
N TYR A 248 15.41 5.93 -13.44
CA TYR A 248 15.09 7.33 -13.23
C TYR A 248 15.39 7.67 -11.77
N ILE A 249 16.25 8.66 -11.56
CA ILE A 249 16.63 9.15 -10.24
C ILE A 249 16.19 10.60 -10.20
N TYR A 250 15.35 10.95 -9.24
CA TYR A 250 14.82 12.30 -9.07
C TYR A 250 15.53 12.95 -7.89
N GLY A 251 15.90 14.21 -8.06
CA GLY A 251 16.50 15.01 -7.00
C GLY A 251 16.03 16.45 -7.03
N THR A 252 16.48 17.23 -6.06
CA THR A 252 16.20 18.65 -5.95
C THR A 252 17.50 19.45 -5.97
N GLU A 253 17.55 20.48 -6.81
CA GLU A 253 18.69 21.40 -7.03
C GLU A 253 18.13 22.83 -7.03
N ASP A 254 18.51 23.72 -6.11
CA ASP A 254 18.02 25.11 -6.05
C ASP A 254 16.48 25.28 -6.14
N ASN A 255 15.70 24.45 -5.45
CA ASN A 255 14.22 24.36 -5.56
C ASN A 255 13.69 23.92 -6.94
N ASP A 256 14.53 23.40 -7.82
CA ASP A 256 14.11 22.70 -9.02
C ASP A 256 13.97 21.21 -8.76
N LEU A 257 12.99 20.58 -9.40
CA LEU A 257 12.97 19.13 -9.55
C LEU A 257 13.83 18.76 -10.76
N VAL A 258 14.79 17.87 -10.57
CA VAL A 258 15.73 17.42 -11.61
C VAL A 258 15.71 15.90 -11.80
N LEU A 259 16.00 15.45 -13.01
CA LEU A 259 16.38 14.08 -13.30
C LEU A 259 17.90 13.96 -13.22
N VAL A 260 18.39 13.01 -12.44
CA VAL A 260 19.81 12.73 -12.25
C VAL A 260 20.20 11.48 -13.03
N SER A 261 21.26 11.59 -13.83
CA SER A 261 21.83 10.46 -14.56
C SER A 261 22.76 9.63 -13.67
N LYS A 262 23.06 8.39 -14.07
CA LYS A 262 24.07 7.56 -13.39
C LYS A 262 25.48 8.17 -13.37
N LYS A 263 25.75 9.16 -14.22
CA LYS A 263 27.03 9.89 -14.27
C LYS A 263 26.96 11.22 -13.50
N GLY A 264 25.92 11.44 -12.71
CA GLY A 264 25.73 12.64 -11.88
C GLY A 264 25.24 13.88 -12.61
N LYS A 265 25.05 13.85 -13.94
CA LYS A 265 24.48 14.99 -14.67
C LYS A 265 23.00 15.19 -14.34
N THR A 266 22.59 16.43 -14.12
CA THR A 266 21.21 16.82 -13.87
C THR A 266 20.52 17.30 -15.15
N LYS A 267 19.19 17.16 -15.17
CA LYS A 267 18.30 17.75 -16.17
C LYS A 267 17.05 18.26 -15.46
N LYS A 268 16.81 19.57 -15.54
CA LYS A 268 15.61 20.19 -14.98
C LYS A 268 14.31 19.58 -15.54
N ILE A 269 13.41 19.21 -14.64
CA ILE A 269 12.03 18.76 -14.92
C ILE A 269 11.05 19.90 -14.64
N SER A 270 11.22 20.58 -13.51
CA SER A 270 10.36 21.67 -13.05
C SER A 270 11.17 22.66 -12.24
N GLY A 271 10.81 23.95 -12.30
CA GLY A 271 11.18 24.89 -11.24
C GLY A 271 10.09 25.05 -10.20
N ASP A 272 10.41 25.80 -9.15
CA ASP A 272 9.53 26.08 -8.00
C ASP A 272 8.94 24.80 -7.39
N PHE A 273 9.74 23.73 -7.35
CA PHE A 273 9.35 22.47 -6.73
C PHE A 273 9.16 22.66 -5.23
N SER A 274 8.07 22.11 -4.71
CA SER A 274 7.72 22.21 -3.29
C SER A 274 7.72 20.84 -2.62
N SER A 275 7.00 19.87 -3.17
CA SER A 275 6.84 18.55 -2.53
C SER A 275 6.47 17.46 -3.53
N ILE A 276 6.75 16.21 -3.15
CA ILE A 276 6.26 15.03 -3.86
C ILE A 276 4.85 14.70 -3.36
N VAL A 277 3.91 14.52 -4.28
CA VAL A 277 2.56 14.01 -3.99
C VAL A 277 2.53 12.48 -4.03
N GLY A 278 3.31 11.87 -4.94
CA GLY A 278 3.49 10.42 -4.94
C GLY A 278 4.27 9.90 -6.13
N LEU A 279 4.60 8.61 -6.08
CA LEU A 279 5.24 7.85 -7.17
C LEU A 279 4.33 6.72 -7.63
N ASN A 280 4.29 6.39 -8.91
CA ASN A 280 3.63 5.14 -9.29
C ASN A 280 4.46 3.91 -8.85
N GLU A 281 3.87 2.71 -8.93
CA GLU A 281 4.43 1.43 -8.44
C GLU A 281 5.89 1.14 -8.84
N ASP A 282 6.31 1.56 -10.04
CA ASP A 282 7.67 1.38 -10.55
C ASP A 282 8.53 2.64 -10.48
N GLY A 283 8.02 3.73 -9.93
CA GLY A 283 8.66 5.03 -9.78
C GLY A 283 9.04 5.68 -11.12
N THR A 284 8.37 5.32 -12.22
CA THR A 284 8.58 5.99 -13.52
C THR A 284 7.70 7.21 -13.71
N GLN A 285 6.75 7.46 -12.83
CA GLN A 285 5.91 8.64 -12.79
C GLN A 285 6.05 9.28 -11.41
N ILE A 286 6.31 10.59 -11.38
CA ILE A 286 6.34 11.40 -10.17
C ILE A 286 5.25 12.46 -10.27
N MET A 287 4.34 12.48 -9.30
CA MET A 287 3.38 13.56 -9.10
C MET A 287 3.93 14.48 -8.02
N PHE A 288 3.88 15.79 -8.26
CA PHE A 288 4.53 16.78 -7.40
C PHE A 288 3.84 18.13 -7.46
N ALA A 289 4.01 18.90 -6.39
CA ALA A 289 3.62 20.29 -6.30
C ALA A 289 4.75 21.20 -6.79
N ALA A 290 4.40 22.16 -7.65
CA ALA A 290 5.28 23.24 -8.06
C ALA A 290 4.46 24.49 -8.41
N ASP A 291 4.98 25.69 -8.16
CA ASP A 291 4.30 26.96 -8.50
C ASP A 291 2.81 27.06 -8.06
N GLY A 292 2.49 26.43 -6.92
CA GLY A 292 1.13 26.36 -6.37
C GLY A 292 0.19 25.40 -7.11
N LYS A 293 0.69 24.59 -8.05
CA LYS A 293 -0.08 23.65 -8.88
C LYS A 293 0.48 22.24 -8.78
N ILE A 294 -0.30 21.27 -9.24
CA ILE A 294 0.14 19.87 -9.29
C ILE A 294 0.47 19.44 -10.71
N TYR A 295 1.59 18.74 -10.83
CA TYR A 295 2.11 18.21 -12.09
C TYR A 295 2.45 16.73 -11.96
N VAL A 296 2.56 16.07 -13.12
CA VAL A 296 3.18 14.77 -13.24
C VAL A 296 4.32 14.82 -14.26
N SER A 297 5.45 14.19 -13.94
CA SER A 297 6.50 13.88 -14.92
C SER A 297 6.57 12.38 -15.14
N VAL A 298 6.61 11.97 -16.41
CA VAL A 298 6.78 10.57 -16.79
C VAL A 298 8.19 10.38 -17.29
N LYS A 299 8.96 9.51 -16.64
CA LYS A 299 10.32 9.12 -17.02
C LYS A 299 11.30 10.30 -17.09
N GLY A 300 11.10 11.31 -16.22
CA GLY A 300 11.87 12.56 -16.23
C GLY A 300 11.66 13.42 -17.47
N GLY A 301 10.55 13.20 -18.18
CA GLY A 301 10.10 14.07 -19.26
C GLY A 301 9.52 15.38 -18.75
N GLU A 302 9.04 16.22 -19.68
CA GLU A 302 8.40 17.48 -19.34
C GLU A 302 7.19 17.28 -18.39
N ARG A 303 7.07 18.22 -17.45
CA ARG A 303 5.96 18.25 -16.49
C ARG A 303 4.63 18.49 -17.21
N LYS A 304 3.60 17.73 -16.83
CA LYS A 304 2.23 17.87 -17.32
C LYS A 304 1.34 18.29 -16.18
N LYS A 305 0.61 19.40 -16.35
CA LYS A 305 -0.30 19.90 -15.33
C LYS A 305 -1.44 18.92 -15.09
N VAL A 306 -1.74 18.68 -13.81
CA VAL A 306 -2.83 17.82 -13.33
C VAL A 306 -3.97 18.68 -12.78
N ALA A 307 -3.66 19.63 -11.89
CA ALA A 307 -4.63 20.47 -11.16
C ALA A 307 -4.05 21.86 -10.84
N ASN A 308 -4.90 22.82 -10.45
CA ASN A 308 -4.49 24.12 -9.94
C ASN A 308 -4.27 24.16 -8.42
N GLY A 309 -4.81 23.21 -7.67
CA GLY A 309 -4.68 23.16 -6.21
C GLY A 309 -4.17 21.83 -5.71
N GLU A 310 -4.32 21.55 -4.42
CA GLU A 310 -3.77 20.37 -3.76
C GLU A 310 -4.41 19.09 -4.30
N VAL A 311 -3.61 18.02 -4.40
CA VAL A 311 -4.08 16.72 -4.85
C VAL A 311 -3.73 15.67 -3.81
N SER A 312 -4.75 14.97 -3.31
CA SER A 312 -4.61 13.72 -2.59
C SER A 312 -5.09 12.58 -3.48
N ILE A 313 -4.35 11.48 -3.55
CA ILE A 313 -4.73 10.33 -4.37
C ILE A 313 -5.53 9.36 -3.50
N TYR A 314 -6.68 8.87 -3.98
CA TYR A 314 -7.37 7.79 -3.27
C TYR A 314 -6.60 6.48 -3.45
N TYR A 315 -6.29 5.85 -2.32
CA TYR A 315 -5.45 4.66 -2.24
C TYR A 315 -6.30 3.42 -1.97
N ASP A 316 -6.03 2.35 -2.73
CA ASP A 316 -6.49 0.98 -2.39
C ASP A 316 -5.44 0.30 -1.48
N ASP A 317 -4.14 0.60 -1.70
CA ASP A 317 -3.04 -0.14 -1.10
C ASP A 317 -1.79 0.76 -0.95
N THR A 318 -1.59 1.38 0.21
CA THR A 318 -0.38 2.18 0.47
C THR A 318 0.72 1.33 1.12
N VAL A 319 1.93 1.47 0.58
CA VAL A 319 3.15 1.38 1.37
C VAL A 319 3.41 2.78 1.91
N GLN A 320 3.39 2.91 3.23
CA GLN A 320 3.96 4.06 3.90
C GLN A 320 5.46 3.80 4.04
N THR A 321 6.30 4.61 3.39
CA THR A 321 7.72 4.69 3.72
C THR A 321 7.93 5.72 4.81
N TYR A 322 9.02 5.59 5.56
CA TYR A 322 9.39 6.49 6.66
C TYR A 322 9.62 7.93 6.16
N SER A 323 10.02 8.10 4.89
CA SER A 323 10.13 9.39 4.21
C SER A 323 8.82 10.00 3.68
N ASN A 324 7.65 9.51 4.10
CA ASN A 324 6.31 9.98 3.67
C ASN A 324 5.99 9.79 2.18
N TYR A 325 6.71 8.96 1.42
CA TYR A 325 6.42 8.75 0.01
C TYR A 325 5.47 7.56 -0.20
N CYS A 326 4.30 7.85 -0.76
CA CYS A 326 3.34 6.83 -1.14
C CYS A 326 3.65 6.28 -2.54
N TYR A 327 3.57 4.95 -2.69
CA TYR A 327 3.56 4.22 -3.97
C TYR A 327 2.15 3.71 -4.26
N PRO A 328 1.20 4.56 -4.70
CA PRO A 328 -0.20 4.30 -4.43
C PRO A 328 -0.94 3.62 -5.57
N VAL A 329 -0.33 3.59 -6.76
CA VAL A 329 -1.01 3.21 -7.99
C VAL A 329 -0.02 2.62 -8.98
N GLN A 330 -0.45 1.63 -9.77
CA GLN A 330 0.31 1.14 -10.93
C GLN A 330 0.70 2.28 -11.89
N THR A 331 -0.22 3.23 -12.07
CA THR A 331 -0.09 4.41 -12.92
C THR A 331 -1.08 5.48 -12.44
N PHE A 332 -0.73 6.77 -12.53
CA PHE A 332 -1.68 7.85 -12.19
C PHE A 332 -2.83 7.98 -13.20
N LYS A 333 -2.68 7.41 -14.39
CA LYS A 333 -3.78 7.38 -15.38
C LYS A 333 -4.99 6.64 -14.82
N LYS A 334 -6.17 7.25 -14.92
CA LYS A 334 -7.45 6.70 -14.43
C LYS A 334 -7.58 6.59 -12.92
N SER A 335 -6.59 7.06 -12.16
CA SER A 335 -6.66 7.16 -10.71
C SER A 335 -7.78 8.11 -10.29
N ILE A 336 -8.36 7.83 -9.13
CA ILE A 336 -9.29 8.70 -8.43
C ILE A 336 -8.47 9.59 -7.51
N VAL A 337 -8.77 10.88 -7.53
CA VAL A 337 -8.05 11.89 -6.74
C VAL A 337 -9.07 12.81 -6.07
N VAL A 338 -8.73 13.31 -4.88
CA VAL A 338 -9.35 14.47 -4.25
C VAL A 338 -8.53 15.68 -4.64
N ILE A 339 -9.20 16.73 -5.06
CA ILE A 339 -8.57 18.00 -5.44
C ILE A 339 -9.18 19.09 -4.56
N GLY A 340 -8.31 19.83 -3.88
CA GLY A 340 -8.66 21.04 -3.13
C GLY A 340 -8.32 22.28 -3.94
N GLU A 341 -9.32 23.06 -4.35
CA GLU A 341 -9.17 24.31 -5.12
C GLU A 341 -10.13 25.35 -4.53
N ASP A 342 -9.64 26.57 -4.25
CA ASP A 342 -10.45 27.71 -3.79
C ASP A 342 -11.39 27.41 -2.59
N ASP A 343 -10.86 26.75 -1.56
CA ASP A 343 -11.58 26.29 -0.34
C ASP A 343 -12.63 25.19 -0.57
N GLU A 344 -12.73 24.63 -1.78
CA GLU A 344 -13.60 23.51 -2.10
C GLU A 344 -12.81 22.21 -2.36
N TYR A 345 -13.35 21.08 -1.92
CA TYR A 345 -12.81 19.76 -2.22
C TYR A 345 -13.74 19.01 -3.17
N TYR A 346 -13.18 18.44 -4.24
CA TYR A 346 -13.92 17.62 -5.18
C TYR A 346 -13.16 16.36 -5.57
N ILE A 347 -13.89 15.32 -5.94
CA ILE A 347 -13.30 14.10 -6.47
C ILE A 347 -13.25 14.18 -7.99
N ALA A 348 -12.12 13.76 -8.54
CA ALA A 348 -11.90 13.68 -9.97
C ALA A 348 -11.30 12.33 -10.37
N LYS A 349 -11.45 12.01 -11.66
CA LYS A 349 -10.75 10.91 -12.30
C LYS A 349 -9.76 11.44 -13.32
N LEU A 350 -8.51 11.03 -13.18
CA LEU A 350 -7.47 11.40 -14.15
C LEU A 350 -7.71 10.66 -15.47
N ASN A 351 -7.56 11.36 -16.60
CA ASN A 351 -7.66 10.71 -17.91
C ASN A 351 -6.31 10.10 -18.35
N ASN A 352 -6.24 9.58 -19.58
CA ASN A 352 -5.00 8.98 -20.12
C ASN A 352 -3.86 10.00 -20.34
N LYS A 353 -4.17 11.30 -20.30
CA LYS A 353 -3.24 12.44 -20.39
C LYS A 353 -2.97 13.08 -19.02
N PHE A 354 -3.47 12.49 -17.93
CA PHE A 354 -3.37 13.01 -16.55
C PHE A 354 -4.18 14.27 -16.25
N GLU A 355 -5.08 14.67 -17.13
CA GLU A 355 -6.00 15.78 -16.85
C GLU A 355 -7.10 15.29 -15.91
N ALA A 356 -7.36 16.04 -14.84
CA ALA A 356 -8.44 15.77 -13.91
C ALA A 356 -9.81 16.05 -14.55
N LYS A 357 -10.74 15.11 -14.41
CA LYS A 357 -12.15 15.32 -14.73
C LYS A 357 -12.97 15.16 -13.45
N LYS A 358 -13.55 16.27 -12.99
CA LYS A 358 -14.46 16.31 -11.84
C LYS A 358 -15.58 15.28 -12.00
N ILE A 359 -15.82 14.54 -10.91
CA ILE A 359 -16.89 13.56 -10.75
C ILE A 359 -17.98 14.16 -9.88
N GLU A 360 -17.61 14.67 -8.70
CA GLU A 360 -18.52 15.20 -7.67
C GLU A 360 -17.75 16.17 -6.74
N ASP A 361 -18.45 17.17 -6.19
CA ASP A 361 -18.02 18.19 -5.21
C ASP A 361 -18.79 18.10 -3.88
N ASP A 362 -18.45 18.98 -2.93
CA ASP A 362 -19.13 19.18 -1.64
C ASP A 362 -19.31 17.88 -0.84
N LEU A 363 -18.24 17.12 -0.77
CA LEU A 363 -18.23 15.79 -0.18
C LEU A 363 -17.95 15.85 1.32
N SER A 364 -18.86 15.31 2.12
CA SER A 364 -18.60 14.98 3.53
C SER A 364 -18.77 13.48 3.77
N ASN A 365 -18.01 12.93 4.74
CA ASN A 365 -18.08 11.50 5.12
C ASN A 365 -18.04 10.53 3.91
N ALA A 366 -17.07 10.72 3.01
CA ALA A 366 -16.94 9.92 1.80
C ALA A 366 -16.26 8.56 2.05
N TYR A 367 -16.84 7.52 1.47
CA TYR A 367 -16.34 6.14 1.50
C TYR A 367 -16.27 5.60 0.07
N VAL A 368 -15.09 5.17 -0.35
CA VAL A 368 -14.83 4.58 -1.66
C VAL A 368 -14.68 3.07 -1.52
N ASP A 369 -15.25 2.29 -2.44
CA ASP A 369 -15.04 0.83 -2.46
C ASP A 369 -13.60 0.49 -2.91
N ASP A 370 -13.06 -0.65 -2.47
CA ASP A 370 -11.68 -1.10 -2.80
C ASP A 370 -11.44 -1.15 -4.31
N ASP A 371 -12.48 -1.49 -5.06
CA ASP A 371 -12.48 -1.52 -6.52
C ASP A 371 -12.37 -0.13 -7.19
N LEU A 372 -12.45 0.96 -6.42
CA LEU A 372 -12.49 2.37 -6.85
C LEU A 372 -13.54 2.63 -7.94
N LYS A 373 -14.70 1.97 -7.83
CA LYS A 373 -15.83 2.03 -8.78
C LYS A 373 -17.01 2.81 -8.25
N LYS A 374 -17.20 2.86 -6.93
CA LYS A 374 -18.35 3.47 -6.27
C LYS A 374 -17.88 4.30 -5.09
N MET A 375 -18.68 5.31 -4.77
CA MET A 375 -18.51 6.08 -3.55
C MET A 375 -19.86 6.30 -2.90
N TYR A 376 -19.86 6.30 -1.58
CA TYR A 376 -20.93 6.79 -0.73
C TYR A 376 -20.45 8.06 -0.03
N TYR A 377 -21.31 9.06 0.11
CA TYR A 377 -20.96 10.32 0.75
C TYR A 377 -22.23 11.00 1.25
N LEU A 378 -22.08 11.97 2.15
CA LEU A 378 -23.16 12.83 2.59
C LEU A 378 -23.10 14.17 1.85
N ASP A 379 -24.25 14.55 1.28
CA ASP A 379 -24.55 15.88 0.74
C ASP A 379 -25.59 16.52 1.67
N GLY A 380 -25.12 17.34 2.61
CA GLY A 380 -25.94 17.71 3.78
C GLY A 380 -26.32 16.48 4.60
N ASP A 381 -27.64 16.25 4.75
CA ASP A 381 -28.24 15.09 5.41
C ASP A 381 -28.64 13.97 4.42
N GLU A 382 -28.36 14.13 3.12
CA GLU A 382 -28.64 13.11 2.12
C GLU A 382 -27.47 12.14 1.97
N LEU A 383 -27.72 10.85 2.23
CA LEU A 383 -26.78 9.80 1.87
C LEU A 383 -26.85 9.51 0.38
N CYS A 384 -25.81 9.89 -0.33
CA CYS A 384 -25.69 9.72 -1.76
C CYS A 384 -24.77 8.56 -2.14
N ARG A 385 -25.03 7.99 -3.32
CA ARG A 385 -24.14 7.01 -3.97
C ARG A 385 -23.86 7.43 -5.40
N ILE A 386 -22.58 7.43 -5.79
CA ILE A 386 -22.15 7.67 -7.16
C ILE A 386 -21.27 6.54 -7.70
N THR A 387 -21.32 6.32 -9.02
CA THR A 387 -20.32 5.51 -9.73
C THR A 387 -19.17 6.41 -10.16
N LEU A 388 -17.93 6.06 -9.81
CA LEU A 388 -16.70 6.83 -10.05
C LEU A 388 -16.28 6.81 -11.54
N LYS A 389 -17.14 7.38 -12.37
CA LYS A 389 -16.98 7.58 -13.81
C LYS A 389 -17.52 8.98 -14.17
N PRO A 390 -16.79 9.79 -14.96
CA PRO A 390 -17.24 11.11 -15.33
C PRO A 390 -18.64 11.12 -15.97
N GLY A 391 -19.47 12.09 -15.57
CA GLY A 391 -20.82 12.30 -16.09
C GLY A 391 -21.87 11.32 -15.56
N LYS A 392 -21.54 10.50 -14.55
CA LYS A 392 -22.54 9.76 -13.78
C LYS A 392 -23.15 10.69 -12.74
N LYS A 393 -24.47 10.60 -12.58
CA LYS A 393 -25.18 11.31 -11.53
C LYS A 393 -25.16 10.50 -10.24
N SER A 394 -25.07 11.19 -9.12
CA SER A 394 -25.36 10.64 -7.81
C SER A 394 -26.82 10.15 -7.73
N LYS A 395 -27.07 9.28 -6.76
CA LYS A 395 -28.38 8.79 -6.41
C LYS A 395 -28.52 8.86 -4.90
N THR A 396 -29.52 9.59 -4.41
CA THR A 396 -29.93 9.58 -3.00
C THR A 396 -30.39 8.17 -2.60
N ILE A 397 -29.83 7.67 -1.51
CA ILE A 397 -30.09 6.36 -0.92
C ILE A 397 -31.00 6.50 0.30
N ALA A 398 -30.78 7.55 1.09
CA ALA A 398 -31.56 7.93 2.26
C ALA A 398 -31.44 9.44 2.50
N GLU A 399 -32.41 9.99 3.23
CA GLU A 399 -32.48 11.37 3.71
C GLU A 399 -32.38 11.34 5.24
N GLU A 400 -32.19 12.50 5.87
CA GLU A 400 -32.07 12.65 7.34
C GLU A 400 -30.93 11.77 7.92
N VAL A 401 -29.80 11.67 7.23
CA VAL A 401 -28.64 10.87 7.63
C VAL A 401 -27.63 11.72 8.37
N VAL A 402 -27.32 11.30 9.60
CA VAL A 402 -26.33 11.97 10.47
C VAL A 402 -24.92 11.44 10.21
N SER A 403 -24.77 10.12 10.04
CA SER A 403 -23.46 9.53 9.84
C SER A 403 -23.51 8.21 9.05
N VAL A 404 -22.47 7.97 8.26
CA VAL A 404 -22.18 6.65 7.69
C VAL A 404 -21.29 5.91 8.67
N CYS A 405 -21.80 4.81 9.22
CA CYS A 405 -21.17 4.09 10.32
C CYS A 405 -20.17 3.03 9.84
N GLY A 406 -20.35 2.50 8.62
CA GLY A 406 -19.44 1.55 8.02
C GLY A 406 -19.89 1.03 6.66
N VAL A 407 -18.91 0.77 5.79
CA VAL A 407 -19.10 0.27 4.42
C VAL A 407 -18.22 -0.97 4.25
N SER A 408 -18.70 -1.99 3.54
CA SER A 408 -17.86 -3.12 3.14
C SER A 408 -16.92 -2.75 2.01
N ASP A 409 -15.76 -3.38 1.98
CA ASP A 409 -14.72 -3.29 0.94
C ASP A 409 -15.28 -3.31 -0.48
N ASP A 410 -16.26 -4.20 -0.75
CA ASP A 410 -16.90 -4.32 -2.06
C ASP A 410 -18.03 -3.29 -2.34
N GLY A 411 -18.26 -2.37 -1.40
CA GLY A 411 -19.30 -1.36 -1.41
C GLY A 411 -20.73 -1.91 -1.46
N LYS A 412 -20.95 -3.19 -1.16
CA LYS A 412 -22.29 -3.82 -1.24
C LYS A 412 -23.06 -3.77 0.08
N ILE A 413 -22.40 -3.48 1.19
CA ILE A 413 -23.05 -3.36 2.50
C ILE A 413 -22.68 -2.00 3.06
N LEU A 414 -23.68 -1.26 3.51
CA LEU A 414 -23.52 0.03 4.17
C LEU A 414 -24.45 0.09 5.39
N TYR A 415 -23.94 0.67 6.47
CA TYR A 415 -24.71 1.03 7.66
C TYR A 415 -24.62 2.53 7.90
N TYR A 416 -25.74 3.14 8.29
CA TYR A 416 -25.82 4.57 8.58
C TYR A 416 -26.80 4.86 9.72
N LEU A 417 -26.59 5.98 10.40
CA LEU A 417 -27.43 6.50 11.47
C LEU A 417 -28.25 7.68 10.94
N ASN A 418 -29.55 7.71 11.25
CA ASN A 418 -30.43 8.83 10.89
C ASN A 418 -30.59 9.83 12.06
N GLU A 419 -31.28 10.95 11.83
CA GLU A 419 -31.53 12.00 12.84
C GLU A 419 -32.34 11.53 14.05
N ASP A 420 -33.14 10.46 13.91
CA ASP A 420 -33.90 9.85 15.01
C ASP A 420 -33.07 8.88 15.87
N GLY A 421 -31.75 8.80 15.66
CA GLY A 421 -30.89 7.83 16.36
C GLY A 421 -31.18 6.37 15.97
N GLN A 422 -31.67 6.11 14.75
CA GLN A 422 -31.98 4.75 14.30
C GLN A 422 -30.92 4.23 13.32
N LEU A 423 -30.43 3.01 13.57
CA LEU A 423 -29.45 2.39 12.69
C LEU A 423 -30.13 1.71 11.49
N TYR A 424 -29.66 2.01 10.30
CA TYR A 424 -30.12 1.42 9.04
C TYR A 424 -29.03 0.64 8.33
N TYR A 425 -29.47 -0.31 7.51
CA TYR A 425 -28.63 -1.14 6.66
C TYR A 425 -29.11 -1.08 5.20
N VAL A 426 -28.16 -0.98 4.27
CA VAL A 426 -28.39 -1.01 2.83
C VAL A 426 -27.60 -2.17 2.21
N LYS A 427 -28.27 -2.98 1.38
CA LYS A 427 -27.63 -4.03 0.59
C LYS A 427 -27.62 -3.67 -0.89
N ASP A 428 -26.44 -3.54 -1.48
CA ASP A 428 -26.17 -3.33 -2.90
C ASP A 428 -26.97 -2.16 -3.50
N GLY A 429 -27.17 -1.10 -2.70
CA GLY A 429 -28.02 0.06 -3.00
C GLY A 429 -29.50 -0.25 -3.23
N GLY A 430 -29.99 -1.34 -2.64
CA GLY A 430 -31.41 -1.59 -2.44
C GLY A 430 -32.02 -0.62 -1.41
N SER A 431 -33.27 -0.85 -1.02
CA SER A 431 -33.94 0.01 -0.05
C SER A 431 -33.33 -0.12 1.36
N PRO A 432 -33.21 1.01 2.09
CA PRO A 432 -32.81 1.00 3.49
C PRO A 432 -33.72 0.13 4.36
N LYS A 433 -33.10 -0.47 5.37
CA LYS A 433 -33.70 -1.46 6.24
C LYS A 433 -33.23 -1.20 7.66
N LYS A 434 -34.15 -0.75 8.52
CA LYS A 434 -33.90 -0.56 9.95
C LYS A 434 -33.33 -1.83 10.59
N VAL A 435 -32.26 -1.67 11.36
CA VAL A 435 -31.67 -2.71 12.21
C VAL A 435 -32.57 -2.84 13.45
N LYS A 436 -32.86 -4.07 13.85
CA LYS A 436 -33.79 -4.32 14.97
C LYS A 436 -33.15 -3.93 16.29
N ASN A 437 -33.94 -3.33 17.17
CA ASN A 437 -33.55 -2.95 18.53
C ASN A 437 -32.28 -2.08 18.54
N MET A 438 -32.21 -1.16 17.58
CA MET A 438 -31.14 -0.19 17.41
C MET A 438 -31.81 1.16 17.18
N ASP A 439 -32.51 1.56 18.23
CA ASP A 439 -33.23 2.81 18.42
C ASP A 439 -32.44 3.61 19.47
N ASP A 440 -32.53 4.94 19.47
CA ASP A 440 -31.87 5.81 20.44
C ASP A 440 -30.32 5.69 20.44
N VAL A 441 -29.73 5.45 19.26
CA VAL A 441 -28.27 5.44 19.06
C VAL A 441 -27.77 6.88 18.88
N ASP A 442 -26.90 7.34 19.78
CA ASP A 442 -26.26 8.65 19.69
C ASP A 442 -25.10 8.65 18.68
N SER A 443 -24.22 7.63 18.75
CA SER A 443 -23.11 7.51 17.81
C SER A 443 -22.80 6.05 17.44
N CYS A 444 -22.36 5.86 16.19
CA CYS A 444 -22.04 4.54 15.68
C CYS A 444 -20.91 4.58 14.65
N TYR A 445 -19.90 3.74 14.87
CA TYR A 445 -18.81 3.52 13.93
C TYR A 445 -18.27 2.10 14.01
N GLY A 446 -17.81 1.57 12.88
CA GLY A 446 -17.46 0.16 12.77
C GLY A 446 -16.70 -0.19 11.50
N THR A 447 -16.40 -1.48 11.37
CA THR A 447 -15.87 -2.06 10.14
C THR A 447 -16.74 -3.24 9.71
N VAL A 448 -16.84 -3.47 8.40
CA VAL A 448 -17.63 -4.57 7.85
C VAL A 448 -16.68 -5.67 7.38
N ILE A 449 -16.60 -6.75 8.14
CA ILE A 449 -15.74 -7.91 7.82
C ILE A 449 -16.64 -9.10 7.49
N ASP A 450 -16.44 -9.74 6.33
CA ASP A 450 -17.23 -10.88 5.85
C ASP A 450 -18.75 -10.64 5.91
N GLY A 451 -19.16 -9.42 5.61
CA GLY A 451 -20.56 -8.96 5.63
C GLY A 451 -21.19 -8.89 7.02
N THR A 452 -20.37 -8.90 8.08
CA THR A 452 -20.78 -8.60 9.46
C THR A 452 -20.18 -7.25 9.84
N PHE A 453 -21.02 -6.33 10.28
CA PHE A 453 -20.60 -5.03 10.78
C PHE A 453 -20.29 -5.13 12.27
N TYR A 454 -19.04 -4.88 12.62
CA TYR A 454 -18.57 -4.85 14.00
C TYR A 454 -18.55 -3.40 14.45
N ALA A 455 -19.57 -3.02 15.20
CA ALA A 455 -19.87 -1.63 15.56
C ALA A 455 -19.50 -1.37 17.01
N ARG A 456 -19.03 -0.14 17.29
CA ARG A 456 -19.08 0.49 18.60
C ARG A 456 -20.26 1.43 18.54
N ILE A 457 -21.20 1.25 19.45
CA ILE A 457 -22.46 1.98 19.50
C ILE A 457 -22.53 2.62 20.89
N ALA A 458 -22.73 3.94 20.91
CA ALA A 458 -23.04 4.68 22.12
C ALA A 458 -24.52 5.04 22.12
N GLU A 459 -25.19 4.80 23.24
CA GLU A 459 -26.56 5.28 23.49
C GLU A 459 -26.50 6.69 24.11
N ASP A 460 -25.44 6.98 24.88
CA ASP A 460 -25.21 8.22 25.62
C ASP A 460 -23.71 8.62 25.51
N GLU A 461 -23.32 9.85 25.89
CA GLU A 461 -21.93 10.36 25.71
C GLU A 461 -20.84 9.49 26.38
N ASP A 462 -21.17 8.78 27.46
CA ASP A 462 -20.21 8.07 28.30
C ASP A 462 -20.28 6.53 28.21
N ASP A 463 -21.34 5.97 27.64
CA ASP A 463 -21.58 4.51 27.62
C ASP A 463 -21.61 3.96 26.20
N TYR A 464 -20.80 2.94 25.94
CA TYR A 464 -20.77 2.25 24.65
C TYR A 464 -20.72 0.74 24.80
N ALA A 465 -21.33 0.05 23.84
CA ALA A 465 -21.23 -1.40 23.69
C ALA A 465 -20.77 -1.76 22.28
N TYR A 466 -20.20 -2.96 22.17
CA TYR A 466 -19.80 -3.53 20.89
C TYR A 466 -20.83 -4.51 20.37
N TYR A 467 -21.14 -4.40 19.08
CA TYR A 467 -22.15 -5.22 18.42
C TYR A 467 -21.61 -5.91 17.17
N ALA A 468 -22.08 -7.13 16.94
CA ALA A 468 -21.96 -7.83 15.67
C ALA A 468 -23.31 -7.78 14.93
N ILE A 469 -23.35 -7.04 13.82
CA ILE A 469 -24.58 -6.74 13.08
C ILE A 469 -24.53 -7.40 11.70
N LYS A 470 -25.51 -8.26 11.43
CA LYS A 470 -25.65 -8.95 10.13
C LYS A 470 -26.97 -8.59 9.47
N GLY A 471 -26.92 -7.60 8.59
CA GLY A 471 -28.10 -7.01 7.97
C GLY A 471 -28.96 -6.32 9.02
N LYS A 472 -30.16 -6.87 9.28
CA LYS A 472 -31.10 -6.30 10.26
C LYS A 472 -30.93 -6.80 11.69
N ASN A 473 -30.06 -7.77 11.93
CA ASN A 473 -29.99 -8.43 13.23
C ASN A 473 -28.68 -8.03 13.90
N ALA A 474 -28.82 -7.28 14.99
CA ALA A 474 -27.72 -6.97 15.89
C ALA A 474 -27.66 -8.01 17.02
N LYS A 475 -26.44 -8.26 17.49
CA LYS A 475 -26.17 -9.01 18.71
C LYS A 475 -25.01 -8.33 19.41
N GLU A 476 -25.20 -8.04 20.68
CA GLU A 476 -24.15 -7.54 21.55
C GLU A 476 -23.02 -8.57 21.64
N ILE A 477 -21.79 -8.06 21.63
CA ILE A 477 -20.55 -8.79 21.86
C ILE A 477 -20.18 -8.62 23.34
N THR A 478 -20.15 -7.38 23.81
CA THR A 478 -19.81 -6.97 25.17
C THR A 478 -20.21 -5.50 25.38
N ASP A 479 -20.58 -5.17 26.61
CA ASP A 479 -20.79 -3.83 27.17
C ASP A 479 -19.69 -3.44 28.19
N ASP A 480 -18.73 -4.34 28.42
CA ASP A 480 -17.57 -4.10 29.29
C ASP A 480 -16.69 -2.95 28.77
N GLU A 481 -16.60 -1.88 29.56
CA GLU A 481 -15.83 -0.66 29.25
C GLU A 481 -14.32 -0.90 29.15
N ASN A 482 -13.81 -1.94 29.82
CA ASN A 482 -12.40 -2.31 29.80
C ASN A 482 -11.99 -3.06 28.52
N ILE A 483 -12.97 -3.53 27.74
CA ILE A 483 -12.70 -4.23 26.49
C ILE A 483 -12.62 -3.22 25.35
N THR A 484 -11.47 -3.14 24.70
CA THR A 484 -11.27 -2.35 23.47
C THR A 484 -11.15 -3.25 22.25
N MET A 485 -11.99 -3.02 21.23
CA MET A 485 -11.90 -3.72 19.94
C MET A 485 -11.01 -2.98 18.94
N ILE A 486 -9.96 -3.66 18.47
CA ILE A 486 -9.04 -3.11 17.47
C ILE A 486 -9.48 -3.59 16.08
N ARG A 487 -9.58 -2.63 15.16
CA ARG A 487 -10.07 -2.83 13.80
C ARG A 487 -8.97 -2.52 12.80
N ASN A 488 -8.92 -3.28 11.72
CA ASN A 488 -8.17 -2.92 10.52
C ASN A 488 -9.01 -3.34 9.31
N SER A 489 -9.27 -2.38 8.42
CA SER A 489 -10.04 -2.59 7.18
C SER A 489 -9.48 -3.72 6.31
N TYR A 490 -8.19 -4.02 6.45
CA TYR A 490 -7.51 -5.05 5.67
C TYR A 490 -7.26 -6.36 6.43
N ALA A 491 -7.64 -6.41 7.71
CA ALA A 491 -7.44 -7.61 8.52
C ALA A 491 -8.64 -8.55 8.38
N GLU A 492 -8.35 -9.80 8.02
CA GLU A 492 -9.34 -10.89 8.04
C GLU A 492 -9.80 -11.26 9.48
N MET A 493 -9.19 -10.65 10.50
CA MET A 493 -9.40 -10.95 11.90
C MET A 493 -9.57 -9.68 12.71
N LEU A 494 -10.51 -9.75 13.65
CA LEU A 494 -10.78 -8.70 14.61
C LEU A 494 -10.31 -9.15 15.99
N TYR A 495 -9.61 -8.25 16.68
CA TYR A 495 -9.15 -8.47 18.04
C TYR A 495 -9.94 -7.61 19.01
N ALA A 496 -10.02 -8.07 20.25
CA ALA A 496 -10.40 -7.25 21.38
C ALA A 496 -9.38 -7.52 22.50
N TYR A 497 -9.04 -6.52 23.29
CA TYR A 497 -8.24 -6.70 24.48
C TYR A 497 -8.94 -6.07 25.67
N ASP A 498 -8.71 -6.66 26.83
CA ASP A 498 -9.17 -6.19 28.13
C ASP A 498 -7.98 -5.53 28.82
N SER A 499 -8.08 -4.22 29.06
CA SER A 499 -7.00 -3.43 29.63
C SER A 499 -6.78 -3.66 31.12
N GLU A 500 -7.78 -4.20 31.85
CA GLU A 500 -7.63 -4.49 33.28
C GLU A 500 -7.04 -5.88 33.53
N ASP A 501 -7.51 -6.89 32.79
CA ASP A 501 -7.11 -8.29 33.01
C ASP A 501 -5.98 -8.77 32.08
N GLY A 502 -5.48 -7.92 31.18
CA GLY A 502 -4.44 -8.28 30.20
C GLY A 502 -4.86 -9.36 29.20
N LYS A 503 -6.18 -9.59 29.06
CA LYS A 503 -6.72 -10.67 28.20
C LYS A 503 -6.84 -10.20 26.76
N LEU A 504 -6.42 -11.06 25.86
CA LEU A 504 -6.56 -10.87 24.42
C LEU A 504 -7.63 -11.82 23.86
N TYR A 505 -8.46 -11.34 22.94
CA TYR A 505 -9.53 -12.11 22.31
C TYR A 505 -9.47 -12.00 20.79
N THR A 506 -9.91 -13.06 20.13
CA THR A 506 -10.43 -12.96 18.76
C THR A 506 -11.94 -12.80 18.78
N VAL A 507 -12.46 -11.98 17.88
CA VAL A 507 -13.89 -11.73 17.73
C VAL A 507 -14.42 -12.49 16.53
N SER A 508 -15.51 -13.26 16.70
CA SER A 508 -16.16 -13.96 15.59
C SER A 508 -17.67 -13.99 15.81
N GLY A 509 -18.41 -13.28 14.95
CA GLY A 509 -19.81 -12.99 15.20
C GLY A 509 -19.94 -12.26 16.53
N ASN A 510 -20.84 -12.70 17.41
CA ASN A 510 -21.10 -12.05 18.69
C ASN A 510 -20.32 -12.69 19.86
N LYS A 511 -19.13 -13.25 19.60
CA LYS A 511 -18.39 -14.00 20.61
C LYS A 511 -16.95 -13.54 20.69
N LEU A 512 -16.51 -13.32 21.92
CA LEU A 512 -15.11 -13.23 22.28
C LEU A 512 -14.55 -14.63 22.53
N LYS A 513 -13.43 -14.93 21.88
CA LYS A 513 -12.67 -16.15 22.14
C LYS A 513 -11.28 -15.77 22.58
N GLU A 514 -11.00 -16.01 23.86
CA GLU A 514 -9.71 -15.72 24.48
C GLU A 514 -8.58 -16.42 23.72
N ILE A 515 -7.54 -15.64 23.47
CA ILE A 515 -6.22 -16.07 23.04
C ILE A 515 -5.40 -16.16 24.31
N LYS A 516 -4.98 -17.37 24.68
CA LYS A 516 -4.11 -17.55 25.82
C LYS A 516 -2.81 -16.79 25.60
N THR A 517 -2.63 -15.75 26.40
CA THR A 517 -1.47 -14.87 26.40
C THR A 517 -0.81 -14.91 27.78
N LYS A 518 0.38 -14.34 27.89
CA LYS A 518 1.06 -14.10 29.16
C LYS A 518 0.93 -12.66 29.65
N MET A 519 0.23 -11.82 28.87
CA MET A 519 0.13 -10.39 29.14
C MET A 519 -0.58 -10.12 30.47
N GLU A 520 -0.09 -9.14 31.22
CA GLU A 520 -0.62 -8.70 32.50
C GLU A 520 -1.42 -7.40 32.37
N SER A 521 -0.96 -6.43 31.56
CA SER A 521 -1.65 -5.14 31.37
C SER A 521 -1.49 -4.61 29.95
N ILE A 522 -2.51 -4.80 29.11
CA ILE A 522 -2.49 -4.30 27.73
C ILE A 522 -2.93 -2.84 27.71
N THR A 523 -1.99 -1.93 27.46
CA THR A 523 -2.27 -0.48 27.41
C THR A 523 -2.43 0.06 26.00
N SER A 524 -1.92 -0.66 24.99
CA SER A 524 -2.18 -0.33 23.60
C SER A 524 -2.13 -1.56 22.71
N GLY A 525 -2.80 -1.47 21.57
CA GLY A 525 -2.69 -2.47 20.52
C GLY A 525 -3.18 -1.92 19.19
N GLY A 526 -2.64 -2.48 18.11
CA GLY A 526 -2.91 -2.02 16.76
C GLY A 526 -2.54 -3.03 15.71
N PHE A 527 -2.57 -2.58 14.46
CA PHE A 527 -2.02 -3.30 13.34
C PHE A 527 -0.85 -2.53 12.76
N ILE A 528 0.10 -3.24 12.17
CA ILE A 528 1.17 -2.61 11.42
C ILE A 528 0.62 -2.15 10.06
N TYR A 529 0.61 -0.84 9.84
CA TYR A 529 0.12 -0.19 8.62
C TYR A 529 1.21 0.06 7.58
#